data_AF-A0A1G0Y901-F1
#
_entry.id   AF-A0A1G0Y901-F1
#
_cell.length_a   1.000
_cell.length_b   1.000
_cell.length_c   1.000
_cell.angle_alpha   90.00
_cell.angle_beta   90.00
_cell.angle_gamma   90.00
#
_symmetry.space_group_name_H-M   'P 1'
#
loop_
_entity.id
_entity.type
_entity.pdbx_description
1 polymer ?
#
loop_
_entity_poly.entity_id
_entity_poly.type
_entity_poly.pdbx_seq_one_letter_code
_entity_poly.pdbx_strand_id
1 'polypeptide(L)'
;MKITGMRVFVFSCVFGILIALFSGCESPSGFANKTGTQVDLARKNYKVIKSNAVGRSYGFWLLGIIPITTTSYTGAISDLCEKSGLQEGKPQAFVNSAEERSVTYLLLFSITKLTVRADVIEFTE
;
A
#
# COMPACT_ATOMS: atom_id res chain seq x y z
N MET A 1 12.46 -44.02 34.69
CA MET A 1 12.62 -42.96 33.66
C MET A 1 11.35 -42.81 32.84
N LYS A 2 10.37 -42.00 33.25
CA LYS A 2 9.18 -41.65 32.44
C LYS A 2 8.91 -40.13 32.36
N ILE A 3 9.58 -39.34 33.19
CA ILE A 3 9.33 -37.90 33.37
C ILE A 3 10.00 -37.06 32.26
N THR A 4 11.08 -37.55 31.64
CA THR A 4 11.83 -36.83 30.60
C THR A 4 11.05 -36.69 29.29
N GLY A 5 10.31 -37.73 28.87
CA GLY A 5 9.54 -37.70 27.61
C GLY A 5 8.37 -36.73 27.63
N MET A 6 7.68 -36.59 28.78
CA MET A 6 6.55 -35.68 28.92
C MET A 6 6.97 -34.20 28.89
N ARG A 7 8.15 -33.87 29.45
CA ARG A 7 8.70 -32.50 29.40
C ARG A 7 9.12 -32.12 27.99
N VAL A 8 9.73 -33.03 27.23
CA VAL A 8 10.12 -32.81 25.83
C VAL A 8 8.88 -32.63 24.93
N PHE A 9 7.83 -33.42 25.15
CA PHE A 9 6.58 -33.29 24.40
C PHE A 9 5.86 -31.97 24.68
N VAL A 10 5.76 -31.57 25.95
CA VAL A 10 5.16 -30.29 26.35
C VAL A 10 5.97 -29.12 25.78
N PHE A 11 7.31 -29.19 25.81
CA PHE A 11 8.17 -28.15 25.24
C PHE A 11 8.00 -28.04 23.71
N SER A 12 7.87 -29.17 23.02
CA SER A 12 7.62 -29.20 21.57
C SER A 12 6.26 -28.61 21.20
N CYS A 13 5.21 -28.87 21.99
CA CYS A 13 3.89 -28.29 21.76
C CYS A 13 3.87 -26.78 22.01
N VAL A 14 4.51 -26.31 23.07
CA VAL A 14 4.61 -24.86 23.38
C VAL A 14 5.38 -24.13 22.30
N PHE A 15 6.49 -24.70 21.80
CA PHE A 15 7.27 -24.11 20.71
C PHE A 15 6.49 -24.07 19.39
N GLY A 16 5.71 -25.13 19.08
CA GLY A 16 4.83 -25.15 17.91
C GLY A 16 3.72 -24.10 17.96
N ILE A 17 3.10 -23.90 19.14
CA ILE A 17 2.08 -22.86 19.34
C ILE A 17 2.69 -21.46 19.22
N LEU A 18 3.90 -21.26 19.74
CA LEU A 18 4.58 -19.96 19.66
C LEU A 18 4.90 -19.57 18.20
N ILE A 19 5.31 -20.51 17.35
CA ILE A 19 5.56 -20.26 15.93
C ILE A 19 4.26 -19.90 15.18
N ALA A 20 3.15 -20.55 15.53
CA ALA A 20 1.86 -20.26 14.90
C ALA A 20 1.38 -18.83 15.18
N LEU A 21 1.71 -18.26 16.35
CA LEU A 21 1.32 -16.90 16.73
C LEU A 21 2.08 -15.80 15.96
N PHE A 22 3.23 -16.11 15.33
CA PHE A 22 3.99 -15.16 14.52
C PHE A 22 3.67 -15.22 13.01
N SER A 23 2.70 -16.05 12.61
CA SER A 23 2.26 -16.15 11.21
C SER A 23 1.26 -15.05 10.87
N GLY A 24 1.68 -13.78 10.99
CA GLY A 24 0.90 -12.64 10.52
C GLY A 24 0.91 -12.61 8.98
N CYS A 25 -0.21 -12.93 8.36
CA CYS A 25 -0.39 -12.73 6.92
C CYS A 25 -0.81 -11.27 6.69
N GLU A 26 0.14 -10.42 6.30
CA GLU A 26 -0.15 -9.04 5.90
C GLU A 26 -0.55 -9.05 4.42
N SER A 27 -1.85 -9.00 4.14
CA SER A 27 -2.36 -8.84 2.77
C SER A 27 -2.01 -7.44 2.28
N PRO A 28 -1.34 -7.27 1.13
CA PRO A 28 -1.16 -5.95 0.54
C PRO A 28 -2.54 -5.40 0.17
N SER A 29 -3.05 -4.46 0.97
CA SER A 29 -4.30 -3.77 0.64
C SER A 29 -4.00 -2.74 -0.45
N GLY A 30 -3.99 -3.18 -1.71
CA GLY A 30 -4.10 -2.26 -2.84
C GLY A 30 -5.40 -1.46 -2.73
N PHE A 31 -5.38 -0.21 -3.23
CA PHE A 31 -6.51 0.73 -3.31
C PHE A 31 -7.88 0.15 -2.94
N ALA A 32 -8.27 0.31 -1.67
CA ALA A 32 -9.60 -0.09 -1.20
C ALA A 32 -10.67 0.92 -1.64
N ASN A 33 -10.82 1.16 -2.94
CA ASN A 33 -11.98 1.87 -3.49
C ASN A 33 -13.16 0.92 -3.47
N LYS A 34 -13.98 0.97 -2.41
CA LYS A 34 -15.22 0.19 -2.28
C LYS A 34 -16.35 0.65 -3.22
N THR A 35 -16.09 1.67 -4.04
CA THR A 35 -17.02 2.18 -5.05
C THR A 35 -16.53 1.72 -6.41
N GLY A 36 -16.96 0.54 -6.84
CA GLY A 36 -16.57 -0.04 -8.13
C GLY A 36 -17.43 0.52 -9.26
N THR A 37 -16.98 1.60 -9.89
CA THR A 37 -17.45 1.94 -11.24
C THR A 37 -16.72 1.04 -12.23
N GLN A 38 -17.47 0.16 -12.91
CA GLN A 38 -16.89 -0.76 -13.89
C GLN A 38 -16.60 0.01 -15.18
N VAL A 39 -15.33 0.06 -15.57
CA VAL A 39 -14.91 0.55 -16.88
C VAL A 39 -15.18 -0.55 -17.91
N ASP A 40 -16.31 -0.46 -18.61
CA ASP A 40 -16.60 -1.34 -19.74
C ASP A 40 -15.91 -0.85 -21.02
N LEU A 41 -14.80 -1.50 -21.37
CA LEU A 41 -14.04 -1.24 -22.60
C LEU A 41 -14.80 -1.60 -23.89
N ALA A 42 -15.96 -2.27 -23.80
CA ALA A 42 -16.79 -2.60 -24.96
C ALA A 42 -17.52 -1.37 -25.53
N ARG A 43 -17.59 -0.26 -24.80
CA ARG A 43 -18.26 0.99 -25.23
C ARG A 43 -17.39 2.20 -24.94
N LYS A 44 -17.58 3.27 -25.72
CA LYS A 44 -16.90 4.55 -25.50
C LYS A 44 -17.65 5.39 -24.45
N ASN A 45 -17.55 5.00 -23.19
CA ASN A 45 -18.24 5.66 -22.06
C ASN A 45 -17.32 6.55 -21.20
N TYR A 46 -16.04 6.66 -21.55
CA TYR A 46 -15.10 7.54 -20.84
C TYR A 46 -14.04 8.13 -21.76
N LYS A 47 -13.43 9.21 -21.27
CA LYS A 47 -12.25 9.85 -21.85
C LYS A 47 -11.14 9.90 -20.80
N VAL A 48 -9.91 9.55 -21.19
CA VAL A 48 -8.74 9.77 -20.34
C VAL A 48 -8.41 11.26 -20.34
N ILE A 49 -8.50 11.89 -19.17
CA ILE A 49 -8.18 13.31 -18.97
C ILE A 49 -6.70 13.47 -18.63
N LYS A 50 -6.15 12.53 -17.85
CA LYS A 50 -4.74 12.55 -17.47
C LYS A 50 -4.22 11.13 -17.28
N SER A 51 -3.23 10.74 -18.06
CA SER A 51 -2.50 9.49 -17.86
C SER A 51 -1.40 9.68 -16.81
N ASN A 52 -1.16 8.66 -15.99
CA ASN A 52 -0.04 8.56 -15.07
C ASN A 52 0.08 9.77 -14.12
N ALA A 53 -1.03 10.14 -13.48
CA ALA A 53 -0.97 11.04 -12.35
C ALA A 53 -0.18 10.34 -11.22
N VAL A 54 0.74 11.06 -10.58
CA VAL A 54 1.63 10.48 -9.56
C VAL A 54 1.59 11.28 -8.27
N GLY A 55 1.24 10.60 -7.19
CA GLY A 55 1.36 11.07 -5.81
C GLY A 55 2.51 10.38 -5.08
N ARG A 56 3.20 11.09 -4.19
CA ARG A 56 4.36 10.58 -3.45
C ARG A 56 4.32 10.97 -1.98
N SER A 57 4.73 10.04 -1.12
CA SER A 57 5.04 10.29 0.28
C SER A 57 6.45 9.80 0.58
N TYR A 58 7.17 10.53 1.43
CA TYR A 58 8.54 10.23 1.83
C TYR A 58 8.63 10.05 3.33
N GLY A 59 9.50 9.13 3.74
CA GLY A 59 9.86 8.90 5.13
C GLY A 59 11.38 8.85 5.27
N PHE A 60 11.85 9.14 6.47
CA PHE A 60 13.25 9.21 6.81
C PHE A 60 13.48 8.49 8.14
N TRP A 61 14.43 7.57 8.13
CA TRP A 61 14.81 6.76 9.28
C TRP A 61 16.29 6.93 9.56
N LEU A 62 16.64 7.34 10.77
CA LEU A 62 18.02 7.41 11.23
C LEU A 62 18.47 6.00 11.68
N LEU A 63 19.64 5.58 11.22
CA LEU A 63 20.23 4.25 11.45
C LEU A 63 19.32 3.07 11.05
N GLY A 64 18.26 3.33 10.27
CA GLY A 64 17.27 2.32 9.89
C GLY A 64 16.33 1.88 11.01
N ILE A 65 16.42 2.47 12.21
CA ILE A 65 15.63 2.05 13.40
C ILE A 65 14.81 3.22 13.96
N ILE A 66 15.31 4.45 13.89
CA ILE A 66 14.67 5.63 14.49
C ILE A 66 13.91 6.39 13.40
N PRO A 67 12.57 6.27 13.28
CA PRO A 67 11.80 7.02 12.31
C PRO A 67 11.76 8.50 12.71
N ILE A 68 12.31 9.38 11.87
CA ILE A 68 12.15 10.83 11.99
C ILE A 68 10.87 11.26 11.28
N THR A 69 10.63 10.70 10.09
CA THR A 69 9.39 10.88 9.32
C THR A 69 8.96 9.55 8.73
N THR A 70 7.65 9.29 8.66
CA THR A 70 7.10 8.06 8.11
C THR A 70 6.37 8.32 6.80
N THR A 71 6.46 7.36 5.87
CA THR A 71 5.62 7.38 4.67
C THR A 71 4.17 7.13 5.07
N SER A 72 3.26 7.96 4.57
CA SER A 72 1.82 7.83 4.79
C SER A 72 1.12 7.57 3.46
N TYR A 73 0.26 6.56 3.43
CA TYR A 73 -0.61 6.28 2.28
C TYR A 73 -1.53 7.47 1.99
N THR A 74 -2.17 8.01 3.03
CA THR A 74 -3.00 9.21 2.91
C THR A 74 -2.23 10.38 2.32
N GLY A 75 -0.96 10.57 2.73
CA GLY A 75 -0.11 11.62 2.16
C GLY A 75 0.15 11.44 0.67
N ALA A 76 0.40 10.20 0.22
CA ALA A 76 0.59 9.90 -1.20
C ALA A 76 -0.69 10.09 -2.01
N ILE A 77 -1.86 9.77 -1.44
CA ILE A 77 -3.17 9.98 -2.10
C ILE A 77 -3.53 11.47 -2.16
N SER A 78 -3.32 12.23 -1.08
CA SER A 78 -3.52 13.69 -1.09
C SER A 78 -2.65 14.35 -2.16
N ASP A 79 -1.36 13.99 -2.23
CA ASP A 79 -0.45 14.48 -3.27
C ASP A 79 -0.89 14.06 -4.67
N LEU A 80 -1.44 12.84 -4.84
CA LEU A 80 -2.03 12.39 -6.10
C LEU A 80 -3.25 13.23 -6.49
N CYS A 81 -4.16 13.50 -5.55
CA CYS A 81 -5.37 14.28 -5.78
C CYS A 81 -5.05 15.74 -6.15
N GLU A 82 -4.09 16.37 -5.46
CA GLU A 82 -3.63 17.71 -5.82
C GLU A 82 -3.01 17.75 -7.22
N LYS A 83 -2.25 16.71 -7.58
CA LYS A 83 -1.56 16.64 -8.87
C LYS A 83 -2.42 16.09 -10.00
N SER A 84 -3.52 15.41 -9.72
CA SER A 84 -4.36 14.76 -10.74
C SER A 84 -5.18 15.78 -11.54
N GLY A 85 -5.47 16.94 -10.95
CA GLY A 85 -6.31 17.96 -11.57
C GLY A 85 -7.79 17.59 -11.57
N LEU A 86 -8.23 16.77 -10.61
CA LEU A 86 -9.63 16.46 -10.38
C LEU A 86 -10.42 17.74 -10.12
N GLN A 87 -11.63 17.81 -10.68
CA GLN A 87 -12.54 18.93 -10.47
C GLN A 87 -13.79 18.43 -9.75
N GLU A 88 -14.14 19.11 -8.65
CA GLU A 88 -15.37 18.81 -7.92
C GLU A 88 -16.60 18.96 -8.83
N GLY A 89 -17.57 18.04 -8.67
CA GLY A 89 -18.80 18.04 -9.46
C GLY A 89 -18.68 17.42 -10.86
N LYS A 90 -17.49 16.99 -11.30
CA LYS A 90 -17.33 16.22 -12.54
C LYS A 90 -17.36 14.72 -12.29
N PRO A 91 -17.88 13.91 -13.23
CA PRO A 91 -17.89 12.45 -13.13
C PRO A 91 -16.49 11.89 -13.45
N GLN A 92 -15.51 12.19 -12.60
CA GLN A 92 -14.11 11.79 -12.76
C GLN A 92 -13.73 10.70 -11.77
N ALA A 93 -12.88 9.78 -12.20
CA ALA A 93 -12.41 8.68 -11.37
C ALA A 93 -10.94 8.34 -11.64
N PHE A 94 -10.28 7.79 -10.61
CA PHE A 94 -8.98 7.14 -10.75
C PHE A 94 -9.17 5.70 -11.20
N VAL A 95 -8.46 5.32 -12.24
CA VAL A 95 -8.42 3.95 -12.78
C VAL A 95 -6.98 3.53 -13.01
N ASN A 96 -6.76 2.22 -13.23
CA ASN A 96 -5.44 1.67 -13.48
C ASN A 96 -4.40 2.12 -12.42
N SER A 97 -4.78 1.99 -11.15
CA SER A 97 -3.94 2.45 -10.05
C SER A 97 -2.85 1.44 -9.72
N ALA A 98 -1.67 1.94 -9.40
CA ALA A 98 -0.52 1.15 -8.99
C ALA A 98 0.16 1.79 -7.78
N GLU A 99 0.53 0.96 -6.82
CA GLU A 99 1.30 1.36 -5.63
C GLU A 99 2.70 0.78 -5.71
N GLU A 100 3.69 1.61 -5.44
CA GLU A 100 5.11 1.24 -5.44
C GLU A 100 5.76 1.78 -4.16
N ARG A 101 6.21 0.87 -3.30
CA ARG A 101 7.00 1.21 -2.11
C ARG A 101 8.46 0.86 -2.36
N SER A 102 9.35 1.82 -2.08
CA SER A 102 10.80 1.64 -2.19
C SER A 102 11.49 2.13 -0.92
N VAL A 103 12.59 1.47 -0.56
CA VAL A 103 13.43 1.85 0.57
C VAL A 103 14.85 1.95 0.08
N THR A 104 15.47 3.10 0.29
CA THR A 104 16.88 3.34 -0.02
C THR A 104 17.67 3.33 1.28
N TYR A 105 18.58 2.37 1.43
CA TYR A 105 19.45 2.27 2.59
C TYR A 105 20.79 2.96 2.31
N LEU A 106 21.19 3.84 3.22
CA LEU A 106 22.51 4.46 3.26
C LEU A 106 23.17 4.09 4.60
N LEU A 107 24.49 4.30 4.72
CA LEU A 107 25.27 3.85 5.88
C LEU A 107 24.71 4.32 7.23
N LEU A 108 24.10 5.51 7.28
CA LEU A 108 23.62 6.14 8.52
C LEU A 108 22.12 6.40 8.55
N PHE A 109 21.41 6.26 7.45
CA PHE A 109 19.97 6.54 7.37
C PHE A 109 19.33 5.79 6.20
N SER A 110 18.02 5.60 6.27
CA SER A 110 17.24 5.11 5.14
C SER A 110 16.12 6.07 4.79
N ILE A 111 15.83 6.16 3.50
CA ILE A 111 14.74 6.96 2.96
C ILE A 111 13.70 5.99 2.42
N THR A 112 12.50 6.05 2.98
CA THR A 112 11.35 5.29 2.47
C THR A 112 10.56 6.19 1.52
N LYS A 113 10.08 5.63 0.41
CA LYS A 113 9.29 6.34 -0.57
C LYS A 113 8.09 5.49 -0.96
N LEU A 114 6.91 6.07 -0.81
CA LEU A 114 5.66 5.51 -1.30
C LEU A 114 5.22 6.32 -2.52
N THR A 115 5.10 5.65 -3.66
CA THR A 115 4.64 6.24 -4.91
C THR A 115 3.32 5.61 -5.29
N VAL A 116 2.33 6.44 -5.55
CA VAL A 116 1.02 6.01 -6.01
C VAL A 116 0.77 6.61 -7.38
N ARG A 117 0.35 5.79 -8.34
CA ARG A 117 0.05 6.22 -9.71
C ARG A 117 -1.36 5.83 -10.09
N ALA A 118 -2.02 6.65 -10.90
CA ALA A 118 -3.32 6.32 -11.47
C ALA A 118 -3.56 7.13 -12.76
N ASP A 119 -4.42 6.60 -13.62
CA ASP A 119 -4.99 7.34 -14.74
C ASP A 119 -6.29 8.00 -14.28
N VAL A 120 -6.53 9.23 -14.72
CA VAL A 120 -7.75 9.99 -14.47
C VAL A 120 -8.62 9.90 -15.71
N ILE A 121 -9.82 9.36 -15.53
CA ILE A 121 -10.85 9.32 -16.56
C ILE A 121 -12.01 10.23 -16.18
N GLU A 122 -12.71 10.71 -17.19
CA GLU A 122 -14.00 11.38 -17.07
C GLU A 122 -15.03 10.57 -17.84
N PHE A 123 -16.11 10.20 -17.17
CA PHE A 123 -17.24 9.52 -17.81
C PHE A 123 -18.01 10.52 -18.66
N THR A 124 -18.35 10.12 -19.88
CA THR A 124 -19.01 10.99 -20.86
C THR A 124 -20.50 10.71 -21.02
N GLU A 125 -21.02 9.66 -20.36
CA GLU A 125 -22.40 9.19 -20.42
C GLU A 125 -22.88 8.69 -19.05
#